data_AF-B7QKA7-F1
#
_entry.id   AF-B7QKA7-F1
#
_cell.length_a   1.000
_cell.length_b   1.000
_cell.length_c   1.000
_cell.angle_alpha   90.00
_cell.angle_beta   90.00
_cell.angle_gamma   90.00
#
_symmetry.space_group_name_H-M   'P 1'
#
loop_
_entity.id
_entity.type
_entity.pdbx_description
1 polymer ?
#
loop_
_entity_poly.entity_id
_entity_poly.type
_entity_poly.pdbx_seq_one_letter_code
_entity_poly.pdbx_strand_id
1 'polypeptide(L)'
;MGIGKETAKELARRKARVILACRNLEKADKAMQEIFEETQQKVVIKRLDLASLRSVREFADDILKTESRLDVLVNNAGLINGELHHKTSHMYNLRSLRVSSCSR
;
A
#
# COMPACT_ATOMS: atom_id res chain seq x y z
N MET A 1 -9.77 -6.15 -2.32
CA MET A 1 -8.97 -4.92 -2.51
C MET A 1 -9.84 -3.95 -3.30
N GLY A 2 -10.01 -2.71 -2.86
CA GLY A 2 -10.93 -1.73 -3.46
C GLY A 2 -10.21 -0.72 -4.35
N ILE A 3 -10.53 0.57 -4.21
CA ILE A 3 -9.97 1.70 -4.97
C ILE A 3 -8.43 1.64 -5.09
N GLY A 4 -7.73 1.27 -4.01
CA GLY A 4 -6.26 1.18 -4.01
C GLY A 4 -5.68 0.12 -4.98
N LYS A 5 -6.47 -0.88 -5.41
CA LYS A 5 -6.09 -1.83 -6.47
C LYS A 5 -6.18 -1.15 -7.83
N GLU A 6 -7.29 -0.48 -8.12
CA GLU A 6 -7.48 0.21 -9.41
C GLU A 6 -6.45 1.31 -9.61
N THR A 7 -6.12 2.07 -8.56
CA THR A 7 -5.00 3.02 -8.61
C THR A 7 -3.66 2.33 -8.87
N ALA A 8 -3.41 1.17 -8.25
CA ALA A 8 -2.18 0.40 -8.51
C ALA A 8 -2.10 -0.01 -9.97
N LYS A 9 -3.21 -0.50 -10.50
CA LYS A 9 -3.34 -0.98 -11.87
C LYS A 9 -3.07 0.14 -12.87
N GLU A 10 -3.68 1.30 -12.68
CA GLU A 10 -3.50 2.43 -13.60
C GLU A 10 -2.06 2.98 -13.56
N LEU A 11 -1.44 3.04 -12.39
CA LEU A 11 -0.01 3.39 -12.28
C LEU A 11 0.88 2.33 -12.93
N ALA A 12 0.56 1.05 -12.75
CA ALA A 12 1.27 -0.05 -13.39
C ALA A 12 1.15 0.02 -14.92
N ARG A 13 -0.03 0.32 -15.49
CA ARG A 13 -0.21 0.55 -16.95
C ARG A 13 0.72 1.63 -17.49
N ARG A 14 0.99 2.65 -16.68
CA ARG A 14 1.93 3.74 -17.00
C ARG A 14 3.39 3.39 -16.72
N LYS A 15 3.67 2.09 -16.46
CA LYS A 15 5.00 1.52 -16.17
C LYS A 15 5.67 2.09 -14.93
N ALA A 16 4.90 2.64 -14.00
CA ALA A 16 5.43 3.06 -12.72
C ALA A 16 5.87 1.83 -11.91
N ARG A 17 6.95 1.95 -11.14
CA ARG A 17 7.34 0.95 -10.14
C ARG A 17 6.37 1.01 -8.96
N VAL A 18 5.40 0.10 -8.88
CA VAL A 18 4.35 0.15 -7.85
C VAL A 18 4.65 -0.77 -6.67
N ILE A 19 4.47 -0.25 -5.44
CA ILE A 19 4.48 -1.04 -4.20
C ILE A 19 3.07 -1.15 -3.58
N LEU A 20 2.55 -2.36 -3.48
CA LEU A 20 1.35 -2.69 -2.71
C LEU A 20 1.73 -2.88 -1.24
N ALA A 21 1.49 -1.88 -0.41
CA ALA A 21 1.66 -1.97 1.04
C ALA A 21 0.35 -2.37 1.72
N CYS A 22 0.33 -3.53 2.39
CA CYS A 22 -0.90 -4.10 2.94
C CYS A 22 -0.64 -5.05 4.12
N ARG A 23 -1.67 -5.24 4.96
CA ARG A 23 -1.62 -6.14 6.11
C ARG A 23 -1.80 -7.62 5.75
N ASN A 24 -2.69 -7.93 4.80
CA ASN A 24 -2.98 -9.30 4.38
C ASN A 24 -2.29 -9.56 3.04
N LEU A 25 -1.24 -10.37 3.07
CA LEU A 25 -0.41 -10.67 1.91
C LEU A 25 -1.12 -11.57 0.89
N GLU A 26 -1.93 -12.54 1.32
CA GLU A 26 -2.69 -13.41 0.42
C GLU A 26 -3.65 -12.62 -0.49
N LYS A 27 -4.35 -11.61 0.07
CA LYS A 27 -5.21 -10.71 -0.71
C LYS A 27 -4.39 -9.83 -1.66
N ALA A 28 -3.15 -9.53 -1.31
CA ALA A 28 -2.25 -8.72 -2.12
C ALA A 28 -1.65 -9.51 -3.27
N ASP A 29 -1.33 -10.78 -3.04
CA ASP A 29 -0.88 -11.71 -4.08
C ASP A 29 -1.95 -11.87 -5.15
N LYS A 30 -3.22 -12.08 -4.75
CA LYS A 30 -4.35 -12.11 -5.69
C LYS A 30 -4.46 -10.82 -6.50
N ALA A 31 -4.38 -9.66 -5.83
CA ALA A 31 -4.43 -8.38 -6.52
C ALA A 31 -3.23 -8.14 -7.45
N MET A 32 -2.04 -8.60 -7.09
CA MET A 32 -0.85 -8.55 -7.93
C MET A 32 -1.04 -9.39 -9.20
N GLN A 33 -1.60 -10.61 -9.08
CA GLN A 33 -1.89 -11.45 -10.24
C GLN A 33 -2.93 -10.79 -11.15
N GLU A 34 -4.04 -10.29 -10.61
CA GLU A 34 -5.06 -9.57 -11.38
C GLU A 34 -4.46 -8.34 -12.12
N ILE A 35 -3.63 -7.55 -11.43
CA ILE A 35 -2.93 -6.40 -12.06
C ILE A 35 -1.99 -6.88 -13.16
N PHE A 36 -1.24 -7.96 -12.93
CA PHE A 36 -0.31 -8.48 -13.91
C PHE A 36 -1.04 -8.99 -15.16
N GLU A 37 -2.13 -9.74 -15.00
CA GLU A 37 -2.97 -10.20 -16.11
C GLU A 37 -3.47 -9.03 -16.97
N GLU A 38 -3.95 -7.96 -16.34
CA GLU A 38 -4.53 -6.80 -17.05
C GLU A 38 -3.50 -5.81 -17.63
N THR A 39 -2.27 -5.79 -17.10
CA THR A 39 -1.29 -4.73 -17.43
C THR A 39 0.04 -5.26 -17.96
N GLN A 40 0.31 -6.55 -17.75
CA GLN A 40 1.61 -7.19 -17.99
C GLN A 40 2.77 -6.51 -17.25
N GLN A 41 2.47 -5.82 -16.14
CA GLN A 41 3.45 -5.13 -15.30
C GLN A 41 3.46 -5.72 -13.90
N LYS A 42 4.66 -5.95 -13.37
CA LYS A 42 4.85 -6.48 -12.02
C LYS A 42 4.72 -5.37 -10.99
N VAL A 43 4.03 -5.66 -9.90
CA VAL A 43 4.00 -4.81 -8.70
C VAL A 43 4.67 -5.57 -7.55
N VAL A 44 5.23 -4.84 -6.60
CA VAL A 44 5.89 -5.45 -5.43
C VAL A 44 4.98 -5.36 -4.23
N ILE A 45 4.89 -6.43 -3.45
CA ILE A 45 4.12 -6.46 -2.21
C ILE A 45 5.09 -6.26 -1.05
N LYS A 46 4.75 -5.38 -0.12
CA LYS A 46 5.45 -5.20 1.15
C LYS A 46 4.44 -5.19 2.29
N ARG A 47 4.75 -5.88 3.39
CA ARG A 47 3.84 -5.95 4.55
C ARG A 47 3.81 -4.60 5.26
N LEU A 48 2.60 -4.09 5.52
CA LEU A 48 2.40 -2.89 6.33
C LEU A 48 1.11 -3.01 7.14
N ASP A 49 1.25 -3.01 8.46
CA ASP A 49 0.15 -2.86 9.40
C ASP A 49 0.19 -1.48 10.06
N LEU A 50 -0.88 -0.75 9.87
CA LEU A 50 -1.01 0.63 10.25
C LEU A 50 -1.50 0.86 11.67
N ALA A 51 -2.09 -0.18 12.26
CA ALA A 51 -2.39 -0.21 13.67
C ALA A 51 -1.10 -0.39 14.52
N SER A 52 0.05 -0.63 13.90
CA SER A 52 1.33 -0.89 14.58
C SER A 52 2.41 0.09 14.15
N LEU A 53 2.79 1.01 15.04
CA LEU A 53 3.92 1.92 14.80
C LEU A 53 5.24 1.19 14.55
N ARG A 54 5.40 0.00 15.14
CA ARG A 54 6.55 -0.86 14.85
C ARG A 54 6.56 -1.29 13.38
N SER A 55 5.43 -1.78 12.87
CA SER A 55 5.31 -2.17 11.46
C SER A 55 5.50 -0.98 10.52
N VAL A 56 5.03 0.21 10.89
CA VAL A 56 5.26 1.44 10.11
C VAL A 56 6.76 1.77 10.03
N ARG A 57 7.48 1.70 11.16
CA ARG A 57 8.93 1.95 11.18
C ARG A 57 9.70 0.91 10.36
N GLU A 58 9.42 -0.37 10.57
CA GLU A 58 10.04 -1.47 9.82
C GLU A 58 9.81 -1.31 8.31
N PHE A 59 8.60 -0.93 7.90
CA PHE A 59 8.29 -0.66 6.50
C PHE A 59 9.04 0.57 5.97
N ALA A 60 9.10 1.66 6.73
CA ALA A 60 9.82 2.86 6.32
C ALA A 60 11.32 2.59 6.15
N ASP A 61 11.94 1.87 7.09
CA ASP A 61 13.34 1.46 7.01
C ASP A 61 13.62 0.59 5.79
N ASP A 62 12.71 -0.33 5.49
CA ASP A 62 12.78 -1.18 4.29
C ASP A 62 12.68 -0.35 3.01
N ILE A 63 11.75 0.61 2.92
CA ILE A 63 11.66 1.52 1.76
C ILE A 63 12.94 2.35 1.59
N LEU A 64 13.47 2.93 2.66
CA LEU A 64 14.70 3.73 2.61
C LEU A 64 15.92 2.90 2.16
N LYS A 65 15.92 1.59 2.45
CA LYS A 65 16.98 0.67 2.02
C LYS A 65 16.81 0.17 0.60
N THR A 66 15.58 -0.11 0.16
CA THR A 66 15.33 -0.81 -1.11
C THR A 66 14.93 0.11 -2.26
N GLU A 67 14.45 1.32 -1.98
CA GLU A 67 13.97 2.25 -2.99
C GLU A 67 14.80 3.54 -2.95
N SER A 68 15.40 3.90 -4.08
CA SER A 68 16.25 5.10 -4.18
C SER A 68 15.47 6.42 -4.16
N ARG A 69 14.17 6.37 -4.48
CA ARG A 69 13.30 7.54 -4.60
C ARG A 69 11.83 7.18 -4.40
N LEU A 70 11.09 8.09 -3.76
CA LEU A 70 9.64 8.05 -3.59
C LEU A 70 9.01 9.26 -4.29
N ASP A 71 8.28 9.06 -5.39
CA ASP A 71 7.61 10.15 -6.11
C ASP A 71 6.22 10.48 -5.56
N VAL A 72 5.41 9.46 -5.28
CA VAL A 72 4.01 9.62 -4.90
C VAL A 72 3.69 8.66 -3.77
N LEU A 73 3.03 9.19 -2.74
CA LEU A 73 2.46 8.47 -1.60
C LEU A 73 0.92 8.53 -1.65
N VAL A 74 0.27 7.38 -1.81
CA VAL A 74 -1.20 7.29 -1.80
C VAL A 74 -1.70 6.67 -0.49
N ASN A 75 -2.22 7.49 0.42
CA ASN A 75 -2.82 7.06 1.69
C ASN A 75 -4.27 6.59 1.49
N ASN A 76 -4.47 5.36 1.00
CA ASN A 76 -5.80 4.81 0.68
C ASN A 76 -6.36 3.81 1.73
N ALA A 77 -5.62 3.49 2.80
CA ALA A 77 -6.12 2.56 3.82
C ALA A 77 -7.15 3.25 4.72
N GLY A 78 -8.41 2.81 4.64
CA GLY A 78 -9.51 3.27 5.48
C GLY A 78 -10.37 2.10 5.98
N LEU A 79 -10.91 2.24 7.18
CA LEU A 79 -11.97 1.39 7.72
C LEU A 79 -13.26 2.22 7.72
N ILE A 80 -14.35 1.64 7.21
CA ILE A 80 -15.68 2.18 7.49
C ILE A 80 -16.14 1.47 8.75
N ASN A 81 -15.96 2.11 9.91
CA ASN A 81 -16.56 1.64 11.15
C ASN A 81 -18.03 2.07 11.12
N GLY A 82 -18.90 1.17 10.66
CA GLY A 82 -20.33 1.32 10.86
C GLY A 82 -20.66 0.98 12.30
N GLU A 83 -20.44 1.91 13.23
CA GLU A 83 -21.15 2.04 14.51
C GLU A 83 -20.59 3.27 15.27
N LEU A 84 -21.48 4.24 15.51
CA LEU A 84 -21.26 5.35 16.43
C LEU A 84 -21.25 4.81 17.87
N HIS A 85 -20.42 5.43 18.70
CA HIS A 85 -20.30 5.28 20.17
C HIS A 85 -19.44 4.12 20.68
N HIS A 86 -18.14 4.38 20.89
CA HIS A 86 -17.54 4.35 22.23
C HIS A 86 -16.15 5.02 22.17
N LYS A 87 -15.96 6.11 22.92
CA LYS A 87 -14.64 6.71 23.14
C LYS A 87 -13.82 5.75 24.00
N THR A 88 -12.65 5.34 23.52
CA THR A 88 -11.57 4.87 24.38
C THR A 88 -10.22 5.32 23.82
N SER A 89 -9.37 5.72 24.75
CA SER A 89 -8.07 6.35 24.63
C SER A 89 -7.08 5.51 23.80
N HIS A 90 -6.20 6.20 23.07
CA HIS A 90 -5.17 5.67 22.13
C HIS A 90 -5.63 5.47 20.69
N MET A 91 -6.10 6.56 20.10
CA MET A 91 -6.35 6.70 18.67
C MET A 91 -5.04 6.68 17.87
N TYR A 92 -4.45 5.49 17.65
CA TYR A 92 -3.36 5.32 16.69
C TYR A 92 -3.94 5.19 15.27
N ASN A 93 -4.32 6.33 14.72
CA ASN A 93 -4.66 6.50 13.31
C ASN A 93 -3.36 6.65 12.50
N LEU A 94 -2.84 5.58 11.91
CA LEU A 94 -1.80 5.71 10.88
C LEU A 94 -2.16 4.93 9.61
N ARG A 95 -1.48 5.25 8.49
CA ARG A 95 -1.96 5.20 7.09
C ARG A 95 -0.87 4.61 6.16
N SER A 96 -1.23 3.83 5.14
CA SER A 96 -0.26 3.04 4.34
C SER A 96 0.38 3.79 3.21
N LEU A 97 1.66 3.48 3.02
CA LEU A 97 2.58 4.14 2.10
C LEU A 97 2.70 3.34 0.81
N ARG A 98 2.48 3.96 -0.35
CA ARG A 98 2.83 3.38 -1.66
C ARG A 98 3.93 4.22 -2.25
N VAL A 99 4.97 3.58 -2.78
CA VAL A 99 6.05 4.20 -3.52
C VAL A 99 5.80 3.97 -5.00
N SER A 100 5.73 5.04 -5.78
CA SER A 100 6.03 4.97 -7.21
C SER A 100 7.41 5.54 -7.43
N SER A 101 8.32 4.77 -8.04
CA SER A 101 9.50 5.34 -8.70
C SER A 101 9.22 5.37 -10.21
N CYS A 102 9.17 6.55 -10.80
CA CYS A 102 9.11 6.70 -12.25
C CYS A 102 10.55 6.81 -12.76
N SER A 103 11.08 5.74 -13.34
CA SER A 103 12.30 5.84 -14.15
C SER A 103 11.92 6.62 -15.41
N ARG A 104 12.61 7.74 -15.67
CA ARG A 104 12.50 8.45 -16.96
C ARG A 104 12.89 7.54 -18.11
#